data_AF-A0A5A7VK89-F1
#
_entry.id   AF-A0A5A7VK89-F1
#
_cell.length_a   1.000
_cell.length_b   1.000
_cell.length_c   1.000
_cell.angle_alpha   90.00
_cell.angle_beta   90.00
_cell.angle_gamma   90.00
#
_symmetry.space_group_name_H-M   'P 1'
#
loop_
_entity.id
_entity.type
_entity.pdbx_description
1 polymer ?
#
loop_
_entity_poly.entity_id
_entity_poly.type
_entity_poly.pdbx_seq_one_letter_code
_entity_poly.pdbx_strand_id
1 'polypeptide(L)'
;MPLGTAIHNIEITLGKGGQLARAAGAVAKLIAKEGKSATLKLPSGEVRLISKNCSATVGQVGNAGVNQKSLGRAGSKCWLGKRPVVRGVVMNPFLQKSHVNNDIFQIAKVANLKADNSLIVF
;
A
#
# COMPACT_ATOMS: atom_id res chain seq x y z
N MET A 1 -27.13 3.48 -13.10
CA MET A 1 -26.22 2.33 -12.90
C MET A 1 -26.88 1.27 -12.03
N PRO A 2 -26.93 0.01 -12.44
CA PRO A 2 -27.37 -1.10 -11.59
C PRO A 2 -26.41 -1.36 -10.41
N LEU A 3 -26.84 -2.16 -9.43
CA LEU A 3 -25.97 -2.64 -8.36
C LEU A 3 -24.95 -3.65 -8.93
N GLY A 4 -23.77 -3.75 -8.33
CA GLY A 4 -22.72 -4.68 -8.75
C GLY A 4 -21.87 -4.21 -9.93
N THR A 5 -22.17 -3.05 -10.52
CA THR A 5 -21.40 -2.54 -11.66
C THR A 5 -19.96 -2.23 -11.31
N ALA A 6 -19.05 -2.62 -12.19
CA ALA A 6 -17.67 -2.15 -12.22
C ALA A 6 -17.63 -0.70 -12.72
N ILE A 7 -16.99 0.17 -11.95
CA ILE A 7 -16.89 1.61 -12.22
C ILE A 7 -15.48 2.12 -11.93
N HIS A 8 -15.07 3.17 -12.64
CA HIS A 8 -13.81 3.87 -12.46
C HIS A 8 -14.01 5.38 -12.64
N ASN A 9 -12.97 6.17 -12.36
CA ASN A 9 -13.01 7.64 -12.45
C ASN A 9 -14.19 8.26 -11.67
N ILE A 10 -14.26 8.00 -10.38
CA ILE A 10 -15.40 8.38 -9.53
C ILE A 10 -15.17 9.75 -8.88
N GLU A 11 -16.19 10.60 -8.90
CA GLU A 11 -16.23 11.87 -8.19
C GLU A 11 -16.51 11.69 -6.68
N ILE A 12 -15.80 12.44 -5.83
CA ILE A 12 -16.07 12.46 -4.37
C ILE A 12 -17.10 13.54 -4.04
N THR A 13 -16.95 14.69 -4.70
CA THR A 13 -17.82 15.86 -4.56
C THR A 13 -18.30 16.25 -5.95
N LEU A 14 -19.58 16.60 -6.03
CA LEU A 14 -20.22 16.97 -7.28
C LEU A 14 -19.44 18.10 -7.97
N GLY A 15 -19.09 17.91 -9.24
CA GLY A 15 -18.46 18.95 -10.07
C GLY A 15 -16.96 19.15 -9.85
N LYS A 16 -16.31 18.43 -8.92
CA LYS A 16 -14.84 18.47 -8.77
C LYS A 16 -14.10 17.49 -9.69
N GLY A 17 -14.82 16.79 -10.57
CA GLY A 17 -14.28 15.77 -11.45
C GLY A 17 -13.85 14.49 -10.71
N GLY A 18 -13.53 13.46 -11.51
CA GLY A 18 -13.19 12.15 -11.01
C GLY A 18 -11.84 12.13 -10.29
N GLN A 19 -11.84 11.62 -9.06
CA GLN A 19 -10.66 11.58 -8.18
C GLN A 19 -10.26 10.15 -7.83
N LEU A 20 -11.23 9.25 -7.70
CA LEU A 20 -11.00 7.86 -7.27
C LEU A 20 -10.92 6.89 -8.45
N ALA A 21 -10.19 5.79 -8.25
CA ALA A 21 -10.04 4.69 -9.21
C ALA A 21 -9.60 5.17 -10.61
N ARG A 22 -8.48 5.91 -10.69
CA ARG A 22 -7.89 6.42 -11.94
C ARG A 22 -6.64 5.68 -12.41
N ALA A 23 -6.01 4.90 -11.53
CA ALA A 23 -4.80 4.17 -11.85
C ALA A 23 -5.08 3.05 -12.88
N ALA A 24 -4.06 2.65 -13.63
CA ALA A 24 -4.16 1.56 -14.60
C ALA A 24 -4.71 0.28 -13.94
N GLY A 25 -5.71 -0.34 -14.58
CA GLY A 25 -6.39 -1.51 -14.03
C GLY A 25 -7.26 -1.26 -12.80
N ALA A 26 -7.40 -0.02 -12.30
CA ALA A 26 -8.23 0.25 -11.13
C ALA A 26 -9.72 0.05 -11.46
N VAL A 27 -10.43 -0.55 -10.51
CA VAL A 27 -11.88 -0.76 -10.57
C VAL A 27 -12.45 -0.64 -9.17
N ALA A 28 -13.62 0.00 -9.07
CA ALA A 28 -14.45 0.01 -7.90
C ALA A 28 -15.78 -0.67 -8.23
N LYS A 29 -16.45 -1.23 -7.21
CA LYS A 29 -17.75 -1.87 -7.38
C LYS A 29 -18.81 -1.12 -6.60
N LEU A 30 -19.97 -0.94 -7.21
CA LEU A 30 -21.11 -0.35 -6.55
C LEU A 30 -21.85 -1.44 -5.75
N ILE A 31 -21.87 -1.35 -4.42
CA ILE A 31 -22.47 -2.37 -3.54
C ILE A 31 -23.94 -2.08 -3.33
N ALA A 32 -24.25 -0.88 -2.86
CA ALA A 32 -25.59 -0.51 -2.43
C ALA A 32 -25.91 0.94 -2.82
N LYS A 33 -27.20 1.25 -2.88
CA LYS A 33 -27.72 2.60 -3.07
C LYS A 33 -28.81 2.81 -2.05
N GLU A 34 -28.63 3.79 -1.18
CA GLU A 34 -29.56 4.08 -0.11
C GLU A 34 -29.80 5.58 -0.01
N GLY A 35 -31.06 5.98 -0.19
CA GLY A 35 -31.46 7.39 -0.17
C GLY A 35 -30.63 8.27 -1.11
N LYS A 36 -29.92 9.24 -0.51
CA LYS A 36 -29.10 10.24 -1.21
C LYS A 36 -27.65 9.79 -1.47
N SER A 37 -27.28 8.60 -1.00
CA SER A 37 -25.91 8.12 -1.02
C SER A 37 -25.79 6.74 -1.68
N ALA A 38 -24.60 6.43 -2.17
CA ALA A 38 -24.23 5.16 -2.76
C ALA A 38 -22.98 4.64 -2.04
N THR A 39 -22.99 3.34 -1.76
CA THR A 39 -21.91 2.64 -1.08
C THR A 39 -21.06 1.94 -2.14
N LEU A 40 -19.78 2.31 -2.20
CA LEU A 40 -18.83 1.79 -3.16
C LEU A 40 -17.71 1.01 -2.46
N LYS A 41 -17.28 -0.09 -3.07
CA LYS A 41 -16.05 -0.79 -2.71
C LYS A 41 -14.91 -0.24 -3.57
N LEU A 42 -13.92 0.36 -2.94
CA LEU A 42 -12.74 0.92 -3.58
C LEU A 42 -11.73 -0.20 -3.96
N PRO A 43 -10.78 0.07 -4.87
CA PRO A 43 -9.72 -0.89 -5.21
C PRO A 43 -8.81 -1.24 -4.02
N SER A 44 -8.76 -0.39 -2.98
CA SER A 44 -8.08 -0.68 -1.70
C SER A 44 -8.80 -1.74 -0.86
N GLY A 45 -10.05 -2.09 -1.20
CA GLY A 45 -10.94 -2.93 -0.40
C GLY A 45 -11.80 -2.15 0.58
N GLU A 46 -11.50 -0.87 0.82
CA GLU A 46 -12.28 0.03 1.66
C GLU A 46 -13.69 0.22 1.10
N VAL A 47 -14.69 0.24 1.99
CA VAL A 47 -16.07 0.56 1.66
C VAL A 47 -16.34 2.00 2.04
N ARG A 48 -16.76 2.81 1.05
CA ARG A 48 -16.95 4.24 1.22
C ARG A 48 -18.30 4.71 0.69
N LEU A 49 -18.89 5.65 1.41
CA LEU A 49 -20.14 6.31 1.06
C LEU A 49 -19.87 7.55 0.20
N ILE A 50 -20.58 7.69 -0.93
CA ILE A 50 -20.49 8.82 -1.85
C ILE A 50 -21.90 9.30 -2.20
N SER A 51 -22.08 10.59 -2.49
CA SER A 51 -23.38 11.10 -2.96
C SER A 51 -23.82 10.44 -4.25
N LYS A 52 -25.11 10.13 -4.37
CA LYS A 52 -25.71 9.53 -5.57
C LYS A 52 -25.63 10.44 -6.81
N ASN A 53 -25.46 11.75 -6.60
CA ASN A 53 -25.37 12.73 -7.68
C ASN A 53 -23.97 12.79 -8.32
N CYS A 54 -22.96 12.19 -7.69
CA CYS A 54 -21.60 12.15 -8.23
C CYS A 54 -21.51 11.29 -9.49
N SER A 55 -20.75 11.76 -10.47
CA SER A 55 -20.54 11.04 -11.73
C SER A 55 -19.46 9.95 -11.59
N ALA A 56 -19.61 8.89 -12.39
CA ALA A 56 -18.62 7.82 -12.51
C ALA A 56 -18.70 7.20 -13.91
N THR A 57 -17.58 6.62 -14.37
CA THR A 57 -17.52 5.95 -15.67
C THR A 57 -17.65 4.44 -15.49
N VAL A 58 -18.41 3.77 -16.37
CA VAL A 58 -18.59 2.31 -16.34
C VAL A 58 -17.33 1.62 -16.84
N GLY A 59 -16.96 0.50 -16.21
CA GLY A 59 -15.86 -0.37 -16.63
C GLY A 59 -14.60 -0.22 -15.77
N GLN A 60 -13.49 -0.78 -16.25
CA GLN A 60 -12.18 -0.77 -15.61
C GLN A 60 -11.24 0.15 -16.40
N VAL A 61 -10.28 0.80 -15.71
CA VAL A 61 -9.22 1.55 -16.39
C VAL A 61 -8.36 0.59 -17.21
N GLY A 62 -8.06 0.95 -18.46
CA GLY A 62 -7.19 0.16 -19.34
C GLY A 62 -5.77 -0.07 -18.80
N ASN A 63 -4.96 -0.80 -19.55
CA ASN A 63 -3.58 -1.14 -19.20
C ASN A 63 -3.43 -1.92 -17.87
N ALA A 64 -4.32 -2.88 -17.61
CA ALA A 64 -4.29 -3.72 -16.40
C ALA A 64 -2.97 -4.51 -16.23
N GLY A 65 -2.28 -4.83 -17.33
CA GLY A 65 -1.01 -5.56 -17.34
C GLY A 65 0.23 -4.72 -17.06
N VAL A 66 0.12 -3.44 -16.66
CA VAL A 66 1.29 -2.58 -16.44
C VAL A 66 2.28 -3.16 -15.41
N ASN A 67 1.78 -3.88 -14.42
CA ASN A 67 2.58 -4.50 -13.36
C ASN A 67 3.34 -5.76 -13.80
N GLN A 68 3.03 -6.33 -14.98
CA GLN A 68 3.73 -7.50 -15.51
C GLN A 68 5.12 -7.14 -16.09
N LYS A 69 5.39 -5.85 -16.32
CA LYS A 69 6.65 -5.38 -16.89
C LYS A 69 7.72 -5.27 -15.79
N SER A 70 8.82 -5.99 -15.93
CA SER A 70 10.02 -5.82 -15.08
C SER A 70 10.93 -4.72 -15.63
N LEU A 71 11.42 -3.83 -14.77
CA LEU A 71 12.26 -2.70 -15.19
C LEU A 71 13.69 -3.10 -15.58
N GLY A 72 14.13 -4.33 -15.31
CA GLY A 72 15.36 -4.98 -15.83
C GLY A 72 16.72 -4.36 -15.45
N ARG A 73 16.86 -3.03 -15.46
CA ARG A 73 18.09 -2.29 -15.21
C ARG A 73 17.85 -1.11 -14.27
N ALA A 74 18.87 -0.73 -13.51
CA ALA A 74 18.80 0.41 -12.60
C ALA A 74 18.47 1.73 -13.33
N GLY A 75 19.03 1.94 -14.54
CA GLY A 75 18.80 3.13 -15.35
C GLY A 75 17.33 3.36 -15.70
N SER A 76 16.56 2.30 -15.96
CA SER A 76 15.12 2.40 -16.25
C SER A 76 14.32 2.94 -15.07
N LYS A 77 14.78 2.72 -13.83
CA LYS A 77 14.19 3.32 -12.63
C LYS A 77 14.55 4.80 -12.47
N CYS A 78 15.76 5.19 -12.87
CA CYS A 78 16.19 6.58 -12.91
C CYS A 78 15.41 7.40 -13.95
N TRP A 79 15.07 6.82 -15.11
CA TRP A 79 14.21 7.47 -16.11
C TRP A 79 12.81 7.81 -15.58
N LEU A 80 12.32 7.08 -14.58
CA LEU A 80 11.07 7.38 -13.86
C LEU A 80 11.24 8.45 -12.76
N GLY A 81 12.41 9.11 -12.67
CA GLY A 81 12.73 10.12 -11.65
C GLY A 81 12.97 9.55 -10.24
N LYS A 82 13.04 8.22 -10.09
CA LYS A 82 13.25 7.57 -8.79
C LYS A 82 14.75 7.44 -8.50
N ARG A 83 15.23 8.17 -7.50
CA ARG A 83 16.61 8.08 -6.99
C ARG A 83 16.85 6.77 -6.22
N PRO A 84 18.09 6.25 -6.20
CA PRO A 84 18.44 5.12 -5.35
C PRO A 84 18.23 5.48 -3.88
N VAL A 85 17.73 4.51 -3.10
CA VAL A 85 17.45 4.67 -1.67
C VAL A 85 18.38 3.72 -0.91
N VAL A 86 19.11 4.24 0.07
CA VAL A 86 20.00 3.46 0.94
C VAL A 86 19.17 2.81 2.05
N ARG A 87 19.48 1.56 2.41
CA ARG A 87 18.83 0.86 3.53
C ARG A 87 19.26 1.48 4.86
N GLY A 88 18.33 1.61 5.81
CA GLY A 88 18.60 2.21 7.13
C GLY A 88 19.73 1.51 7.90
N VAL A 89 19.86 0.18 7.76
CA VAL A 89 20.88 -0.65 8.44
C VAL A 89 22.32 -0.23 8.10
N VAL A 90 22.57 0.32 6.90
CA VAL A 90 23.92 0.70 6.44
C VAL A 90 24.30 2.12 6.90
N MET A 91 23.34 2.90 7.41
CA MET A 91 23.56 4.28 7.82
C MET A 91 24.18 4.35 9.22
N ASN A 92 24.95 5.41 9.50
CA ASN A 92 25.43 5.69 10.84
C ASN A 92 24.23 5.93 11.79
N PRO A 93 24.22 5.38 13.03
CA PRO A 93 23.16 5.53 14.04
C PRO A 93 22.47 6.90 14.12
N PHE A 94 23.17 8.03 13.93
CA PHE A 94 22.56 9.36 13.98
C PHE A 94 21.59 9.67 12.81
N LEU A 95 21.77 9.01 11.66
CA LEU A 95 20.91 9.16 10.46
C LEU A 95 19.91 8.03 10.32
N GLN A 96 19.99 6.99 11.17
CA GLN A 96 19.04 5.89 11.11
C GLN A 96 17.65 6.39 11.50
N LYS A 97 16.68 6.27 10.59
CA LYS A 97 15.28 6.16 11.00
C LYS A 97 15.20 4.89 11.83
N SER A 98 14.94 5.07 13.12
CA SER A 98 14.91 4.04 14.16
C SER A 98 14.09 2.84 13.69
N HIS A 99 14.78 1.84 13.15
CA HIS A 99 14.27 0.49 13.07
C HIS A 99 14.47 -0.08 14.47
N VAL A 100 13.56 0.27 15.40
CA VAL A 100 13.46 -0.43 16.67
C VAL A 100 12.84 -1.79 16.38
N ASN A 101 13.63 -2.68 15.80
CA ASN A 101 13.33 -4.10 15.80
C ASN A 101 13.92 -4.65 17.09
N ASN A 102 13.05 -5.22 17.92
CA ASN A 102 13.30 -5.79 19.26
C ASN A 102 14.27 -6.99 19.30
N ASP A 103 15.15 -7.14 18.31
CA ASP A 103 15.98 -8.34 18.14
C ASP A 103 17.37 -8.21 18.78
N ILE A 104 17.83 -6.99 19.07
CA ILE A 104 19.15 -6.76 19.69
C ILE A 104 19.13 -7.10 21.20
N PHE A 105 17.96 -7.06 21.85
CA PHE A 105 17.83 -7.47 23.26
C PHE A 105 17.75 -9.00 23.47
N GLN A 106 17.48 -9.80 22.43
CA GLN A 106 17.40 -11.26 22.55
C GLN A 106 18.78 -11.94 22.45
N ILE A 107 19.73 -11.36 21.71
CA ILE A 107 21.06 -11.97 21.54
C ILE A 107 21.91 -11.79 22.82
N ALA A 108 21.77 -10.66 23.52
CA ALA A 108 22.52 -10.41 24.75
C ALA A 108 22.02 -11.22 25.98
N LYS A 109 20.78 -11.72 25.95
CA LYS A 109 20.19 -12.46 27.08
C LYS A 109 20.53 -13.96 27.08
N VAL A 110 20.82 -14.54 25.92
CA VAL A 110 21.22 -15.96 25.80
C VAL A 110 22.71 -16.18 26.16
N ALA A 111 23.57 -15.18 25.93
CA ALA A 111 25.00 -15.29 26.24
C ALA A 111 25.31 -15.26 27.75
N ASN A 112 24.49 -14.60 28.57
CA ASN A 112 24.70 -14.48 30.02
C ASN A 112 24.07 -15.59 30.87
N LEU A 113 23.32 -16.52 30.28
CA LEU A 113 22.64 -17.61 31.00
C LEU A 113 23.39 -18.94 30.98
N LYS A 114 24.60 -18.99 30.39
CA LYS A 114 25.47 -20.19 30.37
C LYS A 114 26.75 -20.05 31.21
N ALA A 115 26.96 -18.93 31.89
CA ALA A 115 28.19 -18.70 32.67
C ALA A 115 28.08 -19.15 34.14
N ASP A 116 26.87 -19.35 34.67
CA ASP A 116 26.65 -19.66 36.08
C ASP A 116 25.96 -21.02 36.23
N ASN A 117 26.71 -22.11 36.14
CA ASN A 117 26.47 -23.30 36.96
C ASN A 117 27.61 -24.33 36.85
N SER A 118 28.02 -24.81 38.03
CA SER A 118 28.86 -25.97 38.35
C SER A 118 30.38 -25.91 38.08
N LEU A 119 31.10 -25.52 39.15
CA LEU A 119 32.25 -26.24 39.70
C LEU A 119 32.20 -27.77 39.47
N ILE A 120 33.38 -28.41 39.37
CA ILE A 120 33.80 -29.80 39.75
C ILE A 120 34.75 -30.36 38.64
N VAL A 121 36.09 -30.31 38.79
CA VAL A 121 37.02 -31.25 39.49
C VAL A 121 37.70 -32.24 38.51
N PHE A 122 39.03 -32.33 38.67
CA PHE A 122 40.10 -33.06 37.95
C PHE A 122 40.57 -32.49 36.61
#